data_AF-A0A9P9RVR0-F1
#
_entry.id   AF-A0A9P9RVR0-F1
#
_cell.length_a   1.000
_cell.length_b   1.000
_cell.length_c   1.000
_cell.angle_alpha   90.00
_cell.angle_beta   90.00
_cell.angle_gamma   90.00
#
_symmetry.space_group_name_H-M   'P 1'
#
loop_
_entity.id
_entity.type
_entity.pdbx_description
1 polymer ?
#
loop_
_entity_poly.entity_id
_entity_poly.type
_entity_poly.pdbx_seq_one_letter_code
_entity_poly.pdbx_strand_id
1 'polypeptide(L)'
;MTSFNNFSCGSSKLWDPIASLGIINPDPGYQRITCVGYAPSQGRRCRMAINQHNRQTITETLNEMSYLHPSDPEVVSRLKSIAGTALCIRFHQAQASNILSQWRSKLPKVHRIDSDKNPRSSRTSRSQARSYTSEDLQEQLRKLRELMDQLEENLNAQKSDSSSGDESEEDFVPRDYQTGNEKNRFERERLEKERKAQEARKRRDTEQTRQRAQSKARKDAQDMREKEKKEQENREREQKRAEEAAREREQKKEKERKEKERKEQEAKKARDAENAASNERMRQRARERAENAAREKREKEEREQAEWNQAWTRYQDQWLIFKISSSTDRALRDAIPWPVRTGSFSDVNASTVKAFLENALPKDTVRVKLLRKECQKWHPDVTGRWSRAGELTDVERMMIEMICRVVTDQLNSYSGKSSEFL
;
A
#
# COMPACT_ATOMS: atom_id res chain seq x y z
N MET A 1 12.05 -18.65 -15.15
CA MET A 1 12.52 -17.26 -15.29
C MET A 1 13.24 -17.17 -16.62
N THR A 2 12.50 -16.82 -17.67
CA THR A 2 12.97 -16.75 -19.06
C THR A 2 13.64 -15.40 -19.28
N SER A 3 14.98 -15.40 -19.28
CA SER A 3 15.79 -14.23 -19.57
C SER A 3 15.81 -13.99 -21.09
N PHE A 4 14.90 -13.12 -21.56
CA PHE A 4 15.01 -12.52 -22.89
C PHE A 4 15.97 -11.33 -22.80
N ASN A 5 17.24 -11.53 -23.17
CA ASN A 5 18.18 -10.43 -23.34
C ASN A 5 19.03 -10.70 -24.58
N ASN A 6 18.71 -10.01 -25.68
CA ASN A 6 19.65 -9.47 -26.67
C ASN A 6 18.87 -8.85 -27.84
N PHE A 7 18.27 -7.68 -27.61
CA PHE A 7 17.94 -6.75 -28.69
C PHE A 7 18.92 -5.59 -28.65
N SER A 8 20.17 -5.85 -29.08
CA SER A 8 21.10 -4.80 -29.47
C SER A 8 20.82 -4.41 -30.92
N CYS A 9 19.63 -3.85 -31.17
CA CYS A 9 19.33 -3.16 -32.42
C CYS A 9 19.14 -1.69 -32.05
N GLY A 10 19.90 -0.80 -32.69
CA GLY A 10 19.99 0.64 -32.42
C GLY A 10 18.69 1.39 -32.69
N SER A 11 17.63 1.07 -31.95
CA SER A 11 16.40 1.82 -31.94
C SER A 11 16.72 3.22 -31.40
N SER A 12 16.45 4.24 -32.21
CA SER A 12 16.49 5.61 -31.74
C SER A 12 15.31 5.84 -30.79
N LYS A 13 15.53 6.67 -29.76
CA LYS A 13 14.45 7.09 -28.87
C LYS A 13 13.43 7.89 -29.67
N LEU A 14 12.17 7.47 -29.62
CA LEU A 14 11.06 8.10 -30.34
C LEU A 14 10.64 9.43 -29.69
N TRP A 15 10.81 9.55 -28.37
CA TRP A 15 10.47 10.75 -27.61
C TRP A 15 11.22 10.81 -26.27
N ASP A 16 11.29 11.99 -25.65
CA ASP A 16 11.83 12.17 -24.30
C ASP A 16 10.69 12.21 -23.27
N PRO A 17 10.43 11.11 -22.55
CA PRO A 17 9.36 11.06 -21.55
C PRO A 17 9.69 11.88 -20.29
N ILE A 18 10.97 12.12 -19.99
CA ILE A 18 11.35 12.92 -18.81
C ILE A 18 10.93 14.37 -19.03
N ALA A 19 11.30 14.94 -20.18
CA ALA A 19 10.94 16.30 -20.56
C ALA A 19 9.43 16.43 -20.80
N SER A 20 8.82 15.53 -21.58
CA SER A 20 7.41 15.60 -21.97
C SER A 20 6.46 15.52 -20.77
N LEU A 21 6.78 14.69 -19.78
CA LEU A 21 5.94 14.50 -18.59
C LEU A 21 6.24 15.52 -17.48
N GLY A 22 7.40 16.20 -17.54
CA GLY A 22 7.87 17.12 -16.51
C GLY A 22 8.25 16.41 -15.21
N ILE A 23 8.91 15.25 -15.31
CA ILE A 23 9.23 14.42 -14.13
C ILE A 23 10.39 15.00 -13.33
N ILE A 24 11.33 15.69 -13.96
CA ILE A 24 12.35 16.47 -13.22
C ILE A 24 11.70 17.74 -12.67
N ASN A 25 12.06 18.11 -11.43
CA ASN A 25 11.55 19.31 -10.80
C ASN A 25 12.23 20.54 -11.42
N PRO A 26 11.49 21.51 -11.98
CA PRO A 26 12.08 22.68 -12.62
C PRO A 26 12.65 23.70 -11.61
N ASP A 27 12.37 23.54 -10.31
CA ASP A 27 12.87 24.47 -9.29
C ASP A 27 14.42 24.51 -9.25
N PRO A 28 15.04 25.70 -9.15
CA PRO A 28 16.49 25.83 -9.02
C PRO A 28 17.06 24.97 -7.88
N GLY A 29 18.10 24.20 -8.17
CA GLY A 29 18.75 23.30 -7.21
C GLY A 29 18.23 21.85 -7.18
N TYR A 30 17.26 21.49 -8.05
CA TYR A 30 16.71 20.13 -8.11
C TYR A 30 16.93 19.44 -9.46
N GLN A 31 18.17 19.05 -9.76
CA GLN A 31 18.50 18.27 -10.97
C GLN A 31 18.15 16.77 -10.88
N ARG A 32 17.37 16.36 -9.88
CA ARG A 32 17.01 14.95 -9.61
C ARG A 32 15.51 14.78 -9.52
N ILE A 33 15.05 13.55 -9.71
CA ILE A 33 13.64 13.20 -9.53
C ILE A 33 13.25 13.38 -8.05
N THR A 34 12.40 14.38 -7.79
CA THR A 34 11.70 14.58 -6.51
C THR A 34 10.23 14.17 -6.65
N CYS A 35 9.51 14.18 -5.53
CA CYS A 35 8.08 13.93 -5.52
C CYS A 35 7.34 14.77 -6.57
N VAL A 36 6.54 14.13 -7.42
CA VAL A 36 5.73 14.81 -8.46
C VAL A 36 4.44 15.43 -7.92
N GLY A 37 4.08 15.09 -6.68
CA GLY A 37 2.86 15.57 -6.03
C GLY A 37 2.87 17.06 -5.72
N TYR A 38 1.68 17.66 -5.75
CA TYR A 38 1.44 19.05 -5.36
C TYR A 38 1.26 19.13 -3.85
N ALA A 39 1.96 20.05 -3.18
CA ALA A 39 1.88 20.29 -1.74
C ALA A 39 1.05 21.55 -1.49
N PRO A 40 -0.25 21.45 -1.14
CA PRO A 40 -1.15 22.61 -1.05
C PRO A 40 -0.69 23.64 -0.03
N SER A 41 -0.14 23.20 1.10
CA SER A 41 0.38 24.07 2.16
C SER A 41 1.58 24.94 1.74
N GLN A 42 2.19 24.63 0.61
CA GLN A 42 3.35 25.34 0.08
C GLN A 42 3.06 26.01 -1.27
N GLY A 43 1.86 25.81 -1.83
CA GLY A 43 1.47 26.37 -3.13
C GLY A 43 2.35 25.92 -4.31
N ARG A 44 3.04 24.78 -4.20
CA ARG A 44 4.03 24.34 -5.19
C ARG A 44 4.21 22.82 -5.24
N ARG A 45 5.01 22.36 -6.20
CA ARG A 45 5.43 20.95 -6.28
C ARG A 45 6.27 20.54 -5.07
N CYS A 46 6.08 19.32 -4.60
CA CYS A 46 6.82 18.76 -3.48
C CYS A 46 8.32 18.62 -3.82
N ARG A 47 9.19 19.15 -2.95
CA ARG A 47 10.66 19.06 -3.08
C ARG A 47 11.27 17.87 -2.36
N MET A 48 10.47 17.02 -1.73
CA MET A 48 10.99 15.85 -1.02
C MET A 48 11.60 14.84 -2.00
N ALA A 49 12.79 14.37 -1.68
CA ALA A 49 13.40 13.27 -2.40
C ALA A 49 12.56 12.00 -2.24
N ILE A 50 12.34 11.29 -3.35
CA ILE A 50 11.76 9.94 -3.32
C ILE A 50 12.87 8.90 -3.02
N ASN A 51 12.49 7.68 -2.64
CA ASN A 51 13.45 6.60 -2.37
C ASN A 51 14.40 6.37 -3.56
N GLN A 52 15.68 6.10 -3.31
CA GLN A 52 16.68 5.84 -4.36
C GLN A 52 16.28 4.70 -5.29
N HIS A 53 15.74 3.60 -4.75
CA HIS A 53 15.27 2.48 -5.54
C HIS A 53 14.16 2.91 -6.49
N ASN A 54 13.17 3.67 -5.99
CA ASN A 54 12.10 4.22 -6.84
C ASN A 54 12.67 5.13 -7.95
N ARG A 55 13.70 5.94 -7.68
CA ARG A 55 14.33 6.77 -8.73
C ARG A 55 14.91 5.92 -9.85
N GLN A 56 15.59 4.82 -9.51
CA GLN A 56 16.14 3.89 -10.50
C GLN A 56 15.02 3.25 -11.31
N THR A 57 14.01 2.68 -10.65
CA THR A 57 12.86 2.07 -11.33
C THR A 57 12.14 3.05 -12.27
N ILE A 58 11.94 4.30 -11.83
CA ILE A 58 11.32 5.34 -12.67
C ILE A 58 12.21 5.63 -13.88
N THR A 59 13.53 5.79 -13.68
CA THR A 59 14.48 6.10 -14.76
C THR A 59 14.55 4.98 -15.79
N GLU A 60 14.61 3.73 -15.35
CA GLU A 60 14.60 2.53 -16.21
C GLU A 60 13.30 2.45 -17.01
N THR A 61 12.15 2.56 -16.33
CA THR A 61 10.83 2.52 -16.98
C THR A 61 10.67 3.62 -18.02
N LEU A 62 11.10 4.85 -17.71
CA LEU A 62 11.06 5.97 -18.65
C LEU A 62 12.00 5.74 -19.84
N ASN A 63 13.19 5.19 -19.61
CA ASN A 63 14.10 4.85 -20.70
C ASN A 63 13.48 3.79 -21.62
N GLU A 64 12.84 2.75 -21.09
CA GLU A 64 12.14 1.75 -21.89
C GLU A 64 10.95 2.34 -22.66
N MET A 65 10.16 3.23 -22.02
CA MET A 65 9.06 3.93 -22.68
C MET A 65 9.51 4.86 -23.82
N SER A 66 10.75 5.36 -23.78
CA SER A 66 11.28 6.24 -24.84
C SER A 66 11.40 5.55 -26.20
N TYR A 67 11.41 4.21 -26.23
CA TYR A 67 11.41 3.40 -27.45
C TYR A 67 10.00 2.96 -27.89
N LEU A 68 8.97 3.24 -27.08
CA LEU A 68 7.58 2.95 -27.39
C LEU A 68 6.89 4.19 -27.97
N HIS A 69 5.93 3.97 -28.85
CA HIS A 69 5.12 5.07 -29.39
C HIS A 69 4.23 5.66 -28.28
N PRO A 70 4.07 6.99 -28.15
CA PRO A 70 3.33 7.60 -27.04
C PRO A 70 1.86 7.17 -26.91
N SER A 71 1.26 6.69 -28.01
CA SER A 71 -0.12 6.17 -28.04
C SER A 71 -0.25 4.68 -27.72
N ASP A 72 0.85 3.98 -27.46
CA ASP A 72 0.85 2.55 -27.14
C ASP A 72 0.19 2.31 -25.76
N PRO A 73 -0.77 1.36 -25.63
CA PRO A 73 -1.36 1.03 -24.33
C PRO A 73 -0.33 0.61 -23.27
N GLU A 74 0.81 0.06 -23.67
CA GLU A 74 1.90 -0.33 -22.78
C GLU A 74 2.54 0.88 -22.09
N VAL A 75 2.66 2.02 -22.79
CA VAL A 75 3.11 3.30 -22.22
C VAL A 75 2.19 3.71 -21.07
N VAL A 76 0.88 3.53 -21.24
CA VAL A 76 -0.12 3.86 -20.21
C VAL A 76 -0.04 2.93 -19.00
N SER A 77 0.21 1.64 -19.23
CA SER A 77 0.45 0.64 -18.18
C SER A 77 1.68 1.01 -17.34
N ARG A 78 2.77 1.39 -18.00
CA ARG A 78 4.04 1.81 -17.39
C ARG A 78 3.92 3.14 -16.65
N LEU A 79 3.18 4.11 -17.19
CA LEU A 79 2.85 5.35 -16.47
C LEU A 79 2.12 5.06 -15.16
N LYS A 80 1.18 4.10 -15.17
CA LYS A 80 0.43 3.71 -13.97
C LYS A 80 1.32 3.10 -12.90
N SER A 81 2.30 2.26 -13.28
CA SER A 81 3.23 1.65 -12.32
C SER A 81 4.15 2.68 -11.66
N ILE A 82 4.61 3.69 -12.42
CA ILE A 82 5.52 4.71 -11.88
C ILE A 82 4.83 5.89 -11.19
N ALA A 83 3.53 6.10 -11.41
CA ALA A 83 2.80 7.23 -10.81
C ALA A 83 2.84 7.20 -9.27
N GLY A 84 2.67 6.02 -8.66
CA GLY A 84 2.76 5.86 -7.20
C GLY A 84 4.20 5.96 -6.68
N THR A 85 5.17 5.39 -7.41
CA THR A 85 6.57 5.37 -6.98
C THR A 85 7.23 6.75 -7.08
N ALA A 86 6.72 7.62 -7.96
CA ALA A 86 7.15 9.01 -8.12
C ALA A 86 6.62 9.97 -7.03
N LEU A 87 5.80 9.47 -6.10
CA LEU A 87 5.23 10.25 -4.99
C LEU A 87 5.93 9.91 -3.67
N CYS A 88 6.08 10.88 -2.77
CA CYS A 88 6.63 10.59 -1.45
C CYS A 88 5.60 9.79 -0.61
N ILE A 89 6.08 8.74 0.06
CA ILE A 89 5.26 7.78 0.80
C ILE A 89 4.42 8.46 1.89
N ARG A 90 4.97 9.49 2.54
CA ARG A 90 4.36 10.10 3.74
C ARG A 90 3.15 10.97 3.45
N PHE A 91 3.09 11.65 2.30
CA PHE A 91 2.14 12.76 2.13
C PHE A 91 1.32 12.69 0.84
N HIS A 92 1.86 12.17 -0.27
CA HIS A 92 1.27 12.39 -1.59
C HIS A 92 0.85 11.12 -2.33
N GLN A 93 0.91 9.93 -1.72
CA GLN A 93 0.54 8.67 -2.39
C GLN A 93 -0.90 8.67 -2.95
N ALA A 94 -1.83 9.34 -2.28
CA ALA A 94 -3.21 9.47 -2.75
C ALA A 94 -3.35 10.27 -4.08
N GLN A 95 -2.31 11.00 -4.51
CA GLN A 95 -2.33 11.78 -5.75
C GLN A 95 -1.99 10.95 -7.00
N ALA A 96 -1.66 9.66 -6.87
CA ALA A 96 -1.18 8.82 -7.98
C ALA A 96 -2.13 8.80 -9.19
N SER A 97 -3.45 8.71 -8.95
CA SER A 97 -4.47 8.70 -10.02
C SER A 97 -4.56 10.05 -10.74
N ASN A 98 -4.43 11.16 -10.02
CA ASN A 98 -4.44 12.51 -10.59
C ASN A 98 -3.19 12.74 -11.43
N ILE A 99 -2.01 12.38 -10.92
CA ILE A 99 -0.73 12.46 -11.66
C ILE A 99 -0.79 11.63 -12.95
N LEU A 100 -1.31 10.40 -12.90
CA LEU A 100 -1.49 9.58 -14.09
C LEU A 100 -2.38 10.28 -15.13
N SER A 101 -3.46 10.93 -14.68
CA SER A 101 -4.38 11.67 -15.56
C SER A 101 -3.69 12.88 -16.21
N GLN A 102 -2.87 13.62 -15.44
CA GLN A 102 -2.06 14.73 -15.97
C GLN A 102 -1.00 14.26 -16.96
N TRP A 103 -0.35 13.13 -16.71
CA TRP A 103 0.61 12.56 -17.65
C TRP A 103 -0.05 12.11 -18.95
N ARG A 104 -1.21 11.46 -18.87
CA ARG A 104 -1.99 11.08 -20.06
C ARG A 104 -2.40 12.27 -20.91
N SER A 105 -2.72 13.42 -20.30
CA SER A 105 -3.09 14.63 -21.05
C SER A 105 -1.90 15.33 -21.72
N LYS A 106 -0.69 15.13 -21.18
CA LYS A 106 0.57 15.65 -21.73
C LYS A 106 1.20 14.76 -22.80
N LEU A 107 0.81 13.49 -22.88
CA LEU A 107 1.29 12.62 -23.96
C LEU A 107 0.98 13.31 -25.29
N PRO A 108 1.95 13.38 -26.23
CA PRO A 108 1.70 13.91 -27.56
C PRO A 108 0.42 13.25 -28.08
N LYS A 109 -0.62 14.05 -28.26
CA LYS A 109 -1.77 13.62 -29.04
C LYS A 109 -1.19 13.47 -30.41
N VAL A 110 -0.90 12.23 -30.78
CA VAL A 110 -0.51 11.90 -32.14
C VAL A 110 -1.71 12.32 -32.95
N HIS A 111 -1.63 13.52 -33.52
CA HIS A 111 -2.40 13.83 -34.71
C HIS A 111 -2.04 12.68 -35.60
N ARG A 112 -3.02 11.80 -35.84
CA ARG A 112 -2.90 10.84 -36.93
C ARG A 112 -2.40 11.68 -38.08
N ILE A 113 -1.18 11.41 -38.51
CA ILE A 113 -0.71 11.84 -39.81
C ILE A 113 -1.48 10.92 -40.76
N ASP A 114 -2.80 11.11 -40.79
CA ASP A 114 -3.65 10.66 -41.86
C ASP A 114 -3.23 11.59 -42.99
N SER A 115 -2.35 11.05 -43.82
CA SER A 115 -2.54 11.02 -45.26
C SER A 115 -3.54 12.06 -45.75
N ASP A 116 -2.98 13.02 -46.46
CA ASP A 116 -3.67 13.94 -47.34
C ASP A 116 -5.05 13.47 -47.82
N LYS A 117 -5.99 14.41 -47.75
CA LYS A 117 -7.33 14.46 -48.37
C LYS A 117 -8.46 14.01 -47.43
N ASN A 118 -9.12 14.98 -46.79
CA ASN A 118 -10.34 15.61 -47.34
C ASN A 118 -11.06 16.45 -46.25
N PRO A 119 -11.17 17.79 -46.37
CA PRO A 119 -11.86 18.60 -45.39
C PRO A 119 -13.31 18.78 -45.83
N ARG A 120 -14.24 18.04 -45.23
CA ARG A 120 -15.65 18.42 -45.03
C ARG A 120 -16.40 17.23 -44.44
N SER A 121 -16.75 17.32 -43.16
CA SER A 121 -18.15 17.21 -42.71
C SER A 121 -18.22 17.06 -41.19
N SER A 122 -19.13 17.85 -40.59
CA SER A 122 -19.95 17.55 -39.40
C SER A 122 -19.25 16.98 -38.16
N ARG A 123 -19.04 17.76 -37.09
CA ARG A 123 -20.07 18.25 -36.15
C ARG A 123 -20.98 17.09 -35.66
N THR A 124 -20.66 16.48 -34.51
CA THR A 124 -21.60 16.18 -33.40
C THR A 124 -20.96 15.38 -32.25
N SER A 125 -21.29 15.80 -31.02
CA SER A 125 -21.46 15.00 -29.79
C SER A 125 -20.22 14.33 -29.19
N ARG A 126 -19.55 14.86 -28.16
CA ARG A 126 -20.02 15.25 -26.80
C ARG A 126 -20.75 14.13 -26.05
N SER A 127 -20.02 13.09 -25.68
CA SER A 127 -20.39 12.15 -24.61
C SER A 127 -19.49 12.42 -23.39
N GLN A 128 -19.88 13.43 -22.61
CA GLN A 128 -19.39 13.64 -21.25
C GLN A 128 -20.02 12.57 -20.36
N ALA A 129 -19.24 11.56 -19.98
CA ALA A 129 -19.53 10.74 -18.82
C ALA A 129 -19.40 11.64 -17.57
N ARG A 130 -20.51 12.29 -17.19
CA ARG A 130 -20.63 13.06 -15.96
C ARG A 130 -20.60 12.09 -14.79
N SER A 131 -19.49 12.14 -14.05
CA SER A 131 -19.40 11.70 -12.67
C SER A 131 -20.48 12.43 -11.87
N TYR A 132 -21.58 11.76 -11.56
CA TYR A 132 -22.52 12.23 -10.54
C TYR A 132 -21.77 12.33 -9.21
N THR A 133 -21.62 13.55 -8.70
CA THR A 133 -21.02 13.79 -7.40
C THR A 133 -22.03 13.42 -6.31
N SER A 134 -21.55 13.11 -5.10
CA SER A 134 -22.41 12.82 -3.94
C SER A 134 -23.44 13.93 -3.65
N GLU A 135 -23.17 15.15 -4.10
CA GLU A 135 -24.07 16.32 -3.98
C GLU A 135 -25.29 16.20 -4.90
N ASP A 136 -25.16 15.68 -6.12
CA ASP A 136 -26.31 15.46 -7.02
C ASP A 136 -27.26 14.38 -6.47
N LEU A 137 -26.71 13.35 -5.82
CA LEU A 137 -27.52 12.31 -5.18
C LEU A 137 -28.25 12.84 -3.94
N GLN A 138 -27.61 13.71 -3.16
CA GLN A 138 -28.25 14.39 -2.03
C GLN A 138 -29.36 15.33 -2.48
N GLU A 139 -29.17 16.05 -3.59
CA GLU A 139 -30.19 16.92 -4.16
C GLU A 139 -31.38 16.12 -4.71
N GLN A 140 -31.14 14.94 -5.30
CA GLN A 140 -32.23 14.04 -5.69
C GLN A 140 -33.02 13.52 -4.47
N LEU A 141 -32.35 13.16 -3.38
CA LEU A 141 -33.02 12.72 -2.15
C LEU A 141 -33.82 13.86 -1.48
N ARG A 142 -33.33 15.10 -1.57
CA ARG A 142 -34.05 16.29 -1.08
C ARG A 142 -35.35 16.49 -1.85
N LYS A 143 -35.30 16.43 -3.18
CA LYS A 143 -36.49 16.54 -4.05
C LYS A 143 -37.50 15.42 -3.81
N LEU A 144 -37.04 14.20 -3.57
CA LEU A 144 -37.96 13.08 -3.28
C LEU A 144 -38.72 13.29 -1.96
N ARG A 145 -38.07 13.88 -0.95
CA ARG A 145 -38.69 14.18 0.35
C ARG A 145 -39.74 15.28 0.23
N GLU A 146 -39.41 16.35 -0.49
CA GLU A 146 -40.33 17.47 -0.77
C GLU A 146 -41.61 17.00 -1.49
N LEU A 147 -41.49 16.01 -2.39
CA LEU A 147 -42.63 15.46 -3.13
C LEU A 147 -43.53 14.55 -2.26
N MET A 148 -42.95 13.87 -1.27
CA MET A 148 -43.72 13.07 -0.30
C MET A 148 -44.54 13.97 0.63
N ASP A 149 -43.96 15.09 1.09
CA ASP A 149 -44.65 16.05 1.97
C ASP A 149 -45.87 16.67 1.26
N GLN A 150 -45.75 16.98 -0.04
CA GLN A 150 -46.86 17.50 -0.86
C GLN A 150 -48.03 16.49 -1.01
N LEU A 151 -47.73 15.19 -1.07
CA LEU A 151 -48.77 14.16 -1.16
C LEU A 151 -49.53 13.99 0.16
N GLU A 152 -48.84 14.11 1.30
CA GLU A 152 -49.46 14.01 2.63
C GLU A 152 -50.39 15.20 2.91
N GLU A 153 -50.00 16.41 2.49
CA GLU A 153 -50.81 17.61 2.63
C GLU A 153 -52.11 17.52 1.81
N ASN A 154 -52.04 17.00 0.58
CA ASN A 154 -53.21 16.75 -0.27
C ASN A 154 -54.18 15.70 0.33
N LEU A 155 -53.66 14.67 0.99
CA LEU A 155 -54.49 13.64 1.65
C LEU A 155 -55.22 14.17 2.88
N ASN A 156 -54.61 15.09 3.63
CA ASN A 156 -55.28 15.73 4.77
C ASN A 156 -56.35 16.71 4.32
N ALA A 157 -56.13 17.46 3.24
CA ALA A 157 -57.14 18.37 2.68
C ALA A 157 -58.41 17.62 2.22
N GLN A 158 -58.27 16.39 1.70
CA GLN A 158 -59.42 15.56 1.33
C GLN A 158 -60.24 15.05 2.53
N LYS A 159 -59.61 14.88 3.71
CA LYS A 159 -60.32 14.39 4.91
C LYS A 159 -61.17 15.44 5.60
N SER A 160 -60.85 16.73 5.43
CA SER A 160 -61.61 17.83 6.03
C SER A 160 -62.96 18.12 5.36
N ASP A 161 -63.24 17.55 4.18
CA ASP A 161 -64.43 17.88 3.38
C ASP A 161 -65.58 16.84 3.48
N SER A 162 -65.49 15.87 4.40
CA SER A 162 -66.44 14.74 4.51
C SER A 162 -67.19 14.65 5.85
N SER A 163 -67.35 15.74 6.60
CA SER A 163 -68.08 15.73 7.89
C SER A 163 -69.15 16.81 7.97
N SER A 164 -70.28 16.59 7.30
CA SER A 164 -71.55 17.25 7.63
C SER A 164 -72.74 16.39 7.20
N GLY A 165 -73.65 16.15 8.15
CA GLY A 165 -74.95 15.50 7.95
C GLY A 165 -75.21 14.50 9.08
N ASP A 166 -76.36 14.44 9.72
CA ASP A 166 -77.63 15.16 9.57
C ASP A 166 -78.50 14.74 10.78
N GLU A 167 -79.39 15.60 11.24
CA GLU A 167 -80.29 15.43 12.40
C GLU A 167 -81.67 14.88 11.99
N SER A 168 -82.38 14.21 12.91
CA SER A 168 -83.85 14.26 13.17
C SER A 168 -84.25 13.00 13.99
N GLU A 169 -85.34 12.88 14.78
CA GLU A 169 -86.64 13.54 14.88
C GLU A 169 -87.32 12.99 16.17
N GLU A 170 -88.02 13.81 16.98
CA GLU A 170 -88.81 13.34 18.15
C GLU A 170 -90.32 13.45 17.92
N ASP A 171 -91.04 12.42 18.40
CA ASP A 171 -92.45 12.13 18.18
C ASP A 171 -93.44 12.87 19.11
N PHE A 172 -94.58 13.24 18.53
CA PHE A 172 -95.70 14.00 19.09
C PHE A 172 -96.84 13.05 19.54
N VAL A 173 -97.49 13.31 20.69
CA VAL A 173 -98.64 12.51 21.19
C VAL A 173 -99.87 13.38 21.50
N PRO A 174 -101.10 13.00 21.11
CA PRO A 174 -102.30 13.84 21.21
C PRO A 174 -103.10 13.71 22.51
N ARG A 175 -103.91 14.73 22.82
CA ARG A 175 -104.76 14.88 24.01
C ARG A 175 -106.22 15.07 23.58
N ASP A 176 -107.13 14.21 24.03
CA ASP A 176 -108.54 14.23 23.63
C ASP A 176 -109.54 14.23 24.81
N TYR A 177 -110.74 14.72 24.53
CA TYR A 177 -111.77 15.30 25.42
C TYR A 177 -112.54 14.33 26.36
N GLN A 178 -113.06 14.92 27.44
CA GLN A 178 -113.98 14.31 28.43
C GLN A 178 -115.44 14.33 27.96
N THR A 179 -116.23 13.29 28.29
CA THR A 179 -117.67 13.46 28.59
C THR A 179 -118.25 12.33 29.47
N GLY A 180 -118.96 12.75 30.54
CA GLY A 180 -120.19 12.18 31.13
C GLY A 180 -120.26 10.72 31.62
N ASN A 181 -120.63 10.48 32.89
CA ASN A 181 -121.95 9.94 33.31
C ASN A 181 -121.95 9.51 34.80
N GLU A 182 -122.97 9.93 35.54
CA GLU A 182 -123.03 9.96 37.02
C GLU A 182 -123.62 8.71 37.70
N LYS A 183 -123.70 7.57 37.01
CA LYS A 183 -124.31 6.32 37.55
C LYS A 183 -123.31 5.28 38.07
N ASN A 184 -122.06 5.68 38.29
CA ASN A 184 -120.93 4.75 38.40
C ASN A 184 -120.07 4.94 39.67
N ARG A 185 -120.67 5.34 40.79
CA ARG A 185 -119.93 5.61 42.04
C ARG A 185 -119.61 4.33 42.84
N PHE A 186 -120.52 3.36 42.86
CA PHE A 186 -120.36 2.12 43.62
C PHE A 186 -119.53 1.05 42.86
N GLU A 187 -119.67 0.98 41.53
CA GLU A 187 -118.79 0.17 40.67
C GLU A 187 -117.37 0.75 40.57
N ARG A 188 -117.20 2.08 40.53
CA ARG A 188 -115.87 2.71 40.64
C ARG A 188 -115.18 2.37 41.94
N GLU A 189 -115.86 2.31 43.07
CA GLU A 189 -115.20 2.00 44.35
C GLU A 189 -114.74 0.54 44.42
N ARG A 190 -115.53 -0.41 43.89
CA ARG A 190 -115.13 -1.81 43.76
C ARG A 190 -113.99 -2.00 42.76
N LEU A 191 -114.09 -1.38 41.58
CA LEU A 191 -113.04 -1.37 40.56
C LEU A 191 -111.78 -0.63 41.03
N GLU A 192 -111.91 0.41 41.85
CA GLU A 192 -110.78 1.16 42.40
C GLU A 192 -110.09 0.37 43.52
N LYS A 193 -110.84 -0.37 44.34
CA LYS A 193 -110.28 -1.29 45.34
C LYS A 193 -109.59 -2.47 44.67
N GLU A 194 -110.16 -3.02 43.61
CA GLU A 194 -109.55 -4.06 42.78
C GLU A 194 -108.33 -3.53 42.01
N ARG A 195 -108.40 -2.32 41.46
CA ARG A 195 -107.26 -1.62 40.84
C ARG A 195 -106.16 -1.36 41.86
N LYS A 196 -106.47 -0.90 43.06
CA LYS A 196 -105.50 -0.69 44.16
C LYS A 196 -104.87 -2.01 44.60
N ALA A 197 -105.64 -3.10 44.67
CA ALA A 197 -105.12 -4.43 44.98
C ALA A 197 -104.23 -4.98 43.86
N GLN A 198 -104.63 -4.80 42.60
CA GLN A 198 -103.87 -5.19 41.42
C GLN A 198 -102.61 -4.35 41.25
N GLU A 199 -102.68 -3.05 41.56
CA GLU A 199 -101.56 -2.13 41.58
C GLU A 199 -100.60 -2.46 42.74
N ALA A 200 -101.11 -2.84 43.91
CA ALA A 200 -100.28 -3.32 45.01
C ALA A 200 -99.57 -4.65 44.68
N ARG A 201 -100.22 -5.58 43.96
CA ARG A 201 -99.58 -6.80 43.44
C ARG A 201 -98.50 -6.47 42.41
N LYS A 202 -98.81 -5.61 41.42
CA LYS A 202 -97.83 -5.12 40.45
C LYS A 202 -96.63 -4.45 41.12
N ARG A 203 -96.85 -3.62 42.15
CA ARG A 203 -95.78 -2.98 42.93
C ARG A 203 -94.89 -3.99 43.65
N ARG A 204 -95.47 -5.05 44.25
CA ARG A 204 -94.69 -6.14 44.88
C ARG A 204 -93.88 -6.92 43.84
N ASP A 205 -94.46 -7.23 42.69
CA ASP A 205 -93.76 -7.94 41.62
C ASP A 205 -92.64 -7.09 41.00
N THR A 206 -92.88 -5.78 40.80
CA THR A 206 -91.84 -4.84 40.33
C THR A 206 -90.74 -4.65 41.36
N GLU A 207 -91.07 -4.61 42.65
CA GLU A 207 -90.07 -4.50 43.71
C GLU A 207 -89.25 -5.79 43.84
N GLN A 208 -89.90 -6.96 43.74
CA GLN A 208 -89.20 -8.25 43.77
C GLN A 208 -88.31 -8.44 42.54
N THR A 209 -88.75 -8.03 41.36
CA THR A 209 -87.90 -8.04 40.15
C THR A 209 -86.75 -7.05 40.26
N ARG A 210 -86.97 -5.86 40.81
CA ARG A 210 -85.92 -4.87 41.08
C ARG A 210 -84.88 -5.39 42.09
N GLN A 211 -85.30 -6.08 43.14
CA GLN A 211 -84.38 -6.70 44.12
C GLN A 211 -83.59 -7.85 43.50
N ARG A 212 -84.22 -8.70 42.68
CA ARG A 212 -83.51 -9.75 41.92
C ARG A 212 -82.53 -9.16 40.91
N ALA A 213 -82.91 -8.09 40.22
CA ALA A 213 -82.03 -7.38 39.29
C ALA A 213 -80.84 -6.73 40.01
N GLN A 214 -81.06 -6.09 41.16
CA GLN A 214 -79.98 -5.52 41.98
C GLN A 214 -79.04 -6.59 42.54
N SER A 215 -79.58 -7.72 43.02
CA SER A 215 -78.76 -8.84 43.51
C SER A 215 -77.91 -9.45 42.38
N LYS A 216 -78.51 -9.66 41.20
CA LYS A 216 -77.80 -10.12 40.00
C LYS A 216 -76.72 -9.12 39.58
N ALA A 217 -77.03 -7.83 39.50
CA ALA A 217 -76.07 -6.80 39.13
C ALA A 217 -74.87 -6.71 40.10
N ARG A 218 -75.11 -6.89 41.41
CA ARG A 218 -74.03 -6.95 42.41
C ARG A 218 -73.13 -8.16 42.22
N LYS A 219 -73.72 -9.32 41.94
CA LYS A 219 -72.96 -10.55 41.65
C LYS A 219 -72.14 -10.42 40.37
N ASP A 220 -72.76 -9.95 39.29
CA ASP A 220 -72.08 -9.72 38.01
C ASP A 220 -70.93 -8.69 38.16
N ALA A 221 -71.12 -7.63 38.95
CA ALA A 221 -70.06 -6.66 39.25
C ALA A 221 -68.92 -7.26 40.08
N GLN A 222 -69.20 -8.17 41.01
CA GLN A 222 -68.19 -8.87 41.78
C GLN A 222 -67.38 -9.85 40.91
N ASP A 223 -68.06 -10.62 40.06
CA ASP A 223 -67.43 -11.55 39.12
C ASP A 223 -66.54 -10.81 38.10
N MET A 224 -66.98 -9.64 37.62
CA MET A 224 -66.17 -8.78 36.75
C MET A 224 -64.90 -8.26 37.45
N ARG A 225 -64.99 -7.81 38.70
CA ARG A 225 -63.82 -7.37 39.49
C ARG A 225 -62.85 -8.51 39.76
N GLU A 226 -63.35 -9.71 40.04
CA GLU A 226 -62.49 -10.88 40.26
C GLU A 226 -61.79 -11.31 38.96
N LYS A 227 -62.50 -11.26 37.83
CA LYS A 227 -61.94 -11.53 36.51
C LYS A 227 -60.84 -10.52 36.14
N GLU A 228 -61.09 -9.23 36.36
CA GLU A 228 -60.10 -8.17 36.11
C GLU A 228 -58.86 -8.34 36.99
N LYS A 229 -59.03 -8.66 38.28
CA LYS A 229 -57.91 -8.94 39.18
C LYS A 229 -57.07 -10.14 38.72
N LYS A 230 -57.71 -11.24 38.30
CA LYS A 230 -57.02 -12.42 37.75
C LYS A 230 -56.29 -12.11 36.45
N GLU A 231 -56.87 -11.27 35.59
CA GLU A 231 -56.23 -10.84 34.36
C GLU A 231 -55.02 -9.96 34.64
N GLN A 232 -55.12 -9.03 35.59
CA GLN A 232 -54.00 -8.19 36.03
C GLN A 232 -52.86 -9.03 36.62
N GLU A 233 -53.15 -10.00 37.49
CA GLU A 233 -52.15 -10.90 38.07
C GLU A 233 -51.43 -11.74 36.99
N ASN A 234 -52.17 -12.22 35.99
CA ASN A 234 -51.57 -12.92 34.85
C ASN A 234 -50.66 -12.00 34.02
N ARG A 235 -51.07 -10.76 33.76
CA ARG A 235 -50.24 -9.77 33.05
C ARG A 235 -48.96 -9.46 33.81
N GLU A 236 -49.03 -9.27 35.12
CA GLU A 236 -47.84 -9.03 35.97
C GLU A 236 -46.90 -10.25 35.99
N ARG A 237 -47.44 -11.46 36.06
CA ARG A 237 -46.65 -12.70 36.02
C ARG A 237 -45.98 -12.89 34.66
N GLU A 238 -46.66 -12.55 33.58
CA GLU A 238 -46.10 -12.60 32.22
C GLU A 238 -45.00 -11.56 32.03
N GLN A 239 -45.20 -10.32 32.50
CA GLN A 239 -44.17 -9.27 32.48
C GLN A 239 -42.92 -9.69 33.24
N LYS A 240 -43.07 -10.26 34.44
CA LYS A 240 -41.92 -10.72 35.24
C LYS A 240 -41.13 -11.84 34.53
N ARG A 241 -41.83 -12.79 33.90
CA ARG A 241 -41.19 -13.85 33.09
C ARG A 241 -40.48 -13.28 31.86
N ALA A 242 -41.08 -12.30 31.19
CA ALA A 242 -40.47 -11.63 30.05
C ALA A 242 -39.21 -10.86 30.45
N GLU A 243 -39.23 -10.19 31.61
CA GLU A 243 -38.07 -9.47 32.14
C GLU A 243 -36.93 -10.42 32.54
N GLU A 244 -37.23 -11.51 33.24
CA GLU A 244 -36.23 -12.53 33.59
C GLU A 244 -35.60 -13.15 32.34
N ALA A 245 -36.42 -13.50 31.34
CA ALA A 245 -35.94 -14.03 30.06
C ALA A 245 -35.09 -13.00 29.29
N ALA A 246 -35.42 -11.71 29.37
CA ALA A 246 -34.62 -10.65 28.76
C ALA A 246 -33.25 -10.51 29.45
N ARG A 247 -33.22 -10.49 30.78
CA ARG A 247 -31.98 -10.45 31.57
C ARG A 247 -31.07 -11.65 31.29
N GLU A 248 -31.63 -12.85 31.19
CA GLU A 248 -30.86 -14.06 30.84
C GLU A 248 -30.26 -13.97 29.43
N ARG A 249 -31.03 -13.47 28.45
CA ARG A 249 -30.54 -13.26 27.08
C ARG A 249 -29.40 -12.25 27.04
N GLU A 250 -29.47 -11.16 27.81
CA GLU A 250 -28.39 -10.17 27.89
C GLU A 250 -27.12 -10.76 28.53
N GLN A 251 -27.25 -11.48 29.66
CA GLN A 251 -26.12 -12.13 30.30
C GLN A 251 -25.44 -13.16 29.37
N LYS A 252 -26.23 -13.91 28.59
CA LYS A 252 -25.70 -14.85 27.60
C LYS A 252 -24.92 -14.12 26.50
N LYS A 253 -25.48 -13.04 25.95
CA LYS A 253 -24.80 -12.21 24.94
C LYS A 253 -23.52 -11.58 25.48
N GLU A 254 -23.50 -11.13 26.73
CA GLU A 254 -22.30 -10.55 27.35
C GLU A 254 -21.21 -11.60 27.53
N LYS A 255 -21.56 -12.80 28.02
CA LYS A 255 -20.62 -13.92 28.15
C LYS A 255 -20.03 -14.32 26.79
N GLU A 256 -20.88 -14.42 25.76
CA GLU A 256 -20.43 -14.73 24.40
C GLU A 256 -19.49 -13.64 23.84
N ARG A 257 -19.79 -12.36 24.10
CA ARG A 257 -18.93 -11.24 23.69
C ARG A 257 -17.56 -11.30 24.38
N LYS A 258 -17.52 -11.55 25.69
CA LYS A 258 -16.27 -11.69 26.46
C LYS A 258 -15.45 -12.89 26.01
N GLU A 259 -16.10 -14.03 25.72
CA GLU A 259 -15.41 -15.22 25.20
C GLU A 259 -14.84 -14.97 23.81
N LYS A 260 -15.61 -14.32 22.93
CA LYS A 260 -15.16 -13.94 21.58
C LYS A 260 -13.96 -12.99 21.65
N GLU A 261 -14.02 -11.97 22.51
CA GLU A 261 -12.91 -11.04 22.70
C GLU A 261 -11.65 -11.75 23.21
N ARG A 262 -11.79 -12.68 24.18
CA ARG A 262 -10.66 -13.48 24.66
C ARG A 262 -10.04 -14.32 23.54
N LYS A 263 -10.87 -15.00 22.72
CA LYS A 263 -10.40 -15.79 21.58
C LYS A 263 -9.70 -14.92 20.54
N GLU A 264 -10.23 -13.73 20.24
CA GLU A 264 -9.59 -12.78 19.32
C GLU A 264 -8.24 -12.27 19.86
N GLN A 265 -8.15 -11.97 21.16
CA GLN A 265 -6.90 -11.56 21.80
C GLN A 265 -5.85 -12.68 21.81
N GLU A 266 -6.25 -13.92 22.10
CA GLU A 266 -5.36 -15.09 22.05
C GLU A 266 -4.89 -15.36 20.62
N ALA A 267 -5.80 -15.33 19.64
CA ALA A 267 -5.44 -15.48 18.23
C ALA A 267 -4.50 -14.37 17.74
N LYS A 268 -4.71 -13.13 18.18
CA LYS A 268 -3.81 -12.02 17.87
C LYS A 268 -2.42 -12.24 18.47
N LYS A 269 -2.33 -12.60 19.76
CA LYS A 269 -1.05 -12.90 20.43
C LYS A 269 -0.32 -14.06 19.76
N ALA A 270 -1.03 -15.11 19.35
CA ALA A 270 -0.45 -16.24 18.63
C ALA A 270 0.15 -15.82 17.27
N ARG A 271 -0.59 -15.01 16.48
CA ARG A 271 -0.09 -14.45 15.21
C ARG A 271 1.13 -13.56 15.41
N ASP A 272 1.12 -12.71 16.43
CA ASP A 272 2.24 -11.81 16.72
C ASP A 272 3.49 -12.61 17.16
N ALA A 273 3.31 -13.66 17.97
CA ALA A 273 4.39 -14.55 18.38
C ALA A 273 4.98 -15.34 17.19
N GLU A 274 4.13 -15.85 16.29
CA GLU A 274 4.56 -16.54 15.07
C GLU A 274 5.36 -15.60 14.15
N ASN A 275 4.85 -14.38 13.94
CA ASN A 275 5.54 -13.36 13.16
C ASN A 275 6.89 -12.98 13.76
N ALA A 276 6.95 -12.83 15.10
CA ALA A 276 8.21 -12.57 15.80
C ALA A 276 9.22 -13.72 15.63
N ALA A 277 8.77 -14.97 15.78
CA ALA A 277 9.61 -16.15 15.59
C ALA A 277 10.11 -16.29 14.13
N SER A 278 9.25 -16.02 13.15
CA SER A 278 9.61 -16.02 11.72
C SER A 278 10.65 -14.94 11.40
N ASN A 279 10.44 -13.71 11.91
CA ASN A 279 11.38 -12.61 11.74
C ASN A 279 12.75 -12.91 12.39
N GLU A 280 12.77 -13.55 13.56
CA GLU A 280 14.01 -13.94 14.21
C GLU A 280 14.78 -15.00 13.40
N ARG A 281 14.10 -16.01 12.86
CA ARG A 281 14.72 -17.00 11.96
C ARG A 281 15.31 -16.34 10.71
N MET A 282 14.64 -15.33 10.16
CA MET A 282 15.16 -14.57 9.02
C MET A 282 16.42 -13.78 9.38
N ARG A 283 16.44 -13.15 10.56
CA ARG A 283 17.62 -12.42 11.07
C ARG A 283 18.80 -13.34 11.31
N GLN A 284 18.58 -14.53 11.87
CA GLN A 284 19.63 -15.52 12.09
C GLN A 284 20.25 -15.99 10.76
N ARG A 285 19.41 -16.34 9.77
CA ARG A 285 19.90 -16.70 8.42
C ARG A 285 20.67 -15.57 7.74
N ALA A 286 20.26 -14.32 7.94
CA ALA A 286 20.97 -13.17 7.40
C ALA A 286 22.35 -12.99 8.06
N ARG A 287 22.45 -13.15 9.38
CA ARG A 287 23.72 -13.10 10.12
C ARG A 287 24.67 -14.21 9.67
N GLU A 288 24.18 -15.43 9.57
CA GLU A 288 24.95 -16.59 9.13
C GLU A 288 25.50 -16.40 7.70
N ARG A 289 24.68 -15.91 6.76
CA ARG A 289 25.15 -15.59 5.40
C ARG A 289 26.20 -14.48 5.37
N ALA A 290 26.03 -13.45 6.19
CA ALA A 290 26.99 -12.36 6.27
C ALA A 290 28.33 -12.83 6.86
N GLU A 291 28.29 -13.68 7.89
CA GLU A 291 29.49 -14.28 8.48
C GLU A 291 30.21 -15.20 7.49
N ASN A 292 29.46 -16.09 6.83
CA ASN A 292 30.04 -17.01 5.84
C ASN A 292 30.65 -16.26 4.65
N ALA A 293 29.98 -15.22 4.12
CA ALA A 293 30.53 -14.39 3.05
C ALA A 293 31.78 -13.62 3.51
N ALA A 294 31.81 -13.13 4.76
CA ALA A 294 32.99 -12.48 5.31
C ALA A 294 34.16 -13.46 5.48
N ARG A 295 33.89 -14.71 5.90
CA ARG A 295 34.89 -15.77 6.01
C ARG A 295 35.46 -16.15 4.65
N GLU A 296 34.61 -16.42 3.68
CA GLU A 296 35.01 -16.76 2.31
C GLU A 296 35.86 -15.64 1.67
N LYS A 297 35.48 -14.38 1.92
CA LYS A 297 36.27 -13.22 1.46
C LYS A 297 37.67 -13.20 2.08
N ARG A 298 37.79 -13.44 3.40
CA ARG A 298 39.11 -13.50 4.07
C ARG A 298 39.95 -14.67 3.55
N GLU A 299 39.36 -15.86 3.43
CA GLU A 299 40.06 -17.03 2.89
C GLU A 299 40.50 -16.84 1.44
N LYS A 300 39.74 -16.08 0.64
CA LYS A 300 40.13 -15.72 -0.73
C LYS A 300 41.30 -14.72 -0.72
N GLU A 301 41.23 -13.66 0.08
CA GLU A 301 42.30 -12.68 0.22
C GLU A 301 43.60 -13.32 0.75
N GLU A 302 43.50 -14.23 1.72
CA GLU A 302 44.64 -14.99 2.25
C GLU A 302 45.24 -15.94 1.20
N ARG A 303 44.42 -16.64 0.42
CA ARG A 303 44.90 -17.48 -0.71
C ARG A 303 45.59 -16.65 -1.78
N GLU A 304 44.99 -15.54 -2.19
CA GLU A 304 45.59 -14.63 -3.17
C GLU A 304 46.92 -14.09 -2.64
N GLN A 305 46.99 -13.66 -1.37
CA GLN A 305 48.24 -13.20 -0.77
C GLN A 305 49.29 -14.32 -0.69
N ALA A 306 48.90 -15.56 -0.37
CA ALA A 306 49.80 -16.70 -0.35
C ALA A 306 50.36 -17.01 -1.75
N GLU A 307 49.53 -16.94 -2.80
CA GLU A 307 49.98 -17.06 -4.19
C GLU A 307 51.01 -15.99 -4.56
N TRP A 308 50.76 -14.73 -4.17
CA TRP A 308 51.70 -13.63 -4.39
C TRP A 308 53.01 -13.82 -3.64
N ASN A 309 52.95 -14.25 -2.37
CA ASN A 309 54.14 -14.55 -1.58
C ASN A 309 54.95 -15.69 -2.20
N GLN A 310 54.29 -16.74 -2.68
CA GLN A 310 54.95 -17.84 -3.38
C GLN A 310 55.59 -17.38 -4.70
N ALA A 311 54.91 -16.52 -5.47
CA ALA A 311 55.47 -15.94 -6.69
C ALA A 311 56.71 -15.08 -6.39
N TRP A 312 56.69 -14.30 -5.30
CA TRP A 312 57.85 -13.52 -4.84
C TRP A 312 59.04 -14.41 -4.46
N THR A 313 58.81 -15.47 -3.69
CA THR A 313 59.86 -16.41 -3.29
C THR A 313 60.48 -17.07 -4.52
N ARG A 314 59.65 -17.59 -5.45
CA ARG A 314 60.13 -18.16 -6.71
C ARG A 314 60.97 -17.18 -7.51
N TYR A 315 60.55 -15.92 -7.59
CA TYR A 315 61.30 -14.85 -8.26
C TYR A 315 62.68 -14.63 -7.60
N GLN A 316 62.75 -14.57 -6.27
CA GLN A 316 64.03 -14.41 -5.56
C GLN A 316 64.93 -15.64 -5.74
N ASP A 317 64.38 -16.86 -5.71
CA ASP A 317 65.14 -18.09 -5.92
C ASP A 317 65.72 -18.17 -7.34
N GLN A 318 64.90 -17.85 -8.35
CA GLN A 318 65.36 -17.77 -9.74
C GLN A 318 66.45 -16.70 -9.92
N TRP A 319 66.37 -15.58 -9.21
CA TRP A 319 67.44 -14.59 -9.16
C TRP A 319 68.75 -15.12 -8.59
N LEU A 320 68.69 -15.96 -7.56
CA LEU A 320 69.88 -16.60 -7.00
C LEU A 320 70.49 -17.59 -7.99
N ILE A 321 69.65 -18.42 -8.63
CA ILE A 321 70.09 -19.37 -9.66
C ILE A 321 70.70 -18.63 -10.85
N PHE A 322 70.08 -17.55 -11.32
CA PHE A 322 70.56 -16.72 -12.42
C PHE A 322 71.94 -16.12 -12.15
N LYS A 323 72.20 -15.68 -10.91
CA LYS A 323 73.52 -15.14 -10.52
C LYS A 323 74.62 -16.20 -10.48
N ILE A 324 74.28 -17.43 -10.09
CA ILE A 324 75.25 -18.53 -9.98
C ILE A 324 75.50 -19.17 -11.36
N SER A 325 74.46 -19.24 -12.19
CA SER A 325 74.52 -19.85 -13.52
C SER A 325 75.17 -18.89 -14.50
N SER A 326 76.50 -18.87 -14.55
CA SER A 326 77.27 -18.25 -15.63
C SER A 326 77.16 -19.09 -16.91
N SER A 327 75.93 -19.32 -17.39
CA SER A 327 75.66 -20.26 -18.48
C SER A 327 75.69 -19.57 -19.83
N THR A 328 76.63 -20.04 -20.65
CA THR A 328 76.98 -19.57 -21.98
C THR A 328 76.03 -20.05 -23.09
N ASP A 329 74.90 -20.70 -22.79
CA ASP A 329 74.18 -21.48 -23.82
C ASP A 329 72.64 -21.64 -23.65
N ARG A 330 72.01 -21.07 -22.62
CA ARG A 330 70.54 -20.98 -22.58
C ARG A 330 70.06 -19.70 -23.24
N ALA A 331 68.92 -19.75 -23.93
CA ALA A 331 68.23 -18.55 -24.39
C ALA A 331 68.05 -17.61 -23.19
N LEU A 332 68.82 -16.51 -23.19
CA LEU A 332 68.94 -15.57 -22.07
C LEU A 332 67.55 -15.13 -21.56
N ARG A 333 66.60 -15.00 -22.49
CA ARG A 333 65.18 -14.75 -22.26
C ARG A 333 64.54 -15.63 -21.19
N ASP A 334 64.81 -16.93 -21.19
CA ASP A 334 64.19 -17.91 -20.28
C ASP A 334 64.95 -18.01 -18.95
N ALA A 335 66.20 -17.54 -18.93
CA ALA A 335 67.03 -17.52 -17.73
C ALA A 335 66.76 -16.28 -16.85
N ILE A 336 66.34 -15.16 -17.45
CA ILE A 336 66.05 -13.93 -16.72
C ILE A 336 64.80 -14.14 -15.83
N PRO A 337 64.89 -13.91 -14.51
CA PRO A 337 63.74 -13.97 -13.61
C PRO A 337 62.84 -12.74 -13.80
N TRP A 338 61.78 -12.86 -14.59
CA TRP A 338 60.87 -11.76 -14.87
C TRP A 338 59.95 -11.46 -13.66
N PRO A 339 59.75 -10.19 -13.25
CA PRO A 339 58.97 -9.82 -12.07
C PRO A 339 57.47 -9.82 -12.37
N VAL A 340 56.94 -10.98 -12.74
CA VAL A 340 55.53 -11.23 -13.04
C VAL A 340 55.07 -12.52 -12.36
N ARG A 341 53.77 -12.66 -12.12
CA ARG A 341 53.19 -13.80 -11.36
C ARG A 341 53.58 -15.18 -11.91
N THR A 342 53.72 -15.30 -13.22
CA THR A 342 54.09 -16.54 -13.92
C THR A 342 55.60 -16.76 -13.98
N GLY A 343 56.40 -15.69 -13.88
CA GLY A 343 57.84 -15.70 -14.16
C GLY A 343 58.20 -15.77 -15.64
N SER A 344 57.22 -15.70 -16.56
CA SER A 344 57.45 -15.81 -18.01
C SER A 344 57.65 -14.45 -18.68
N PHE A 345 58.55 -14.37 -19.65
CA PHE A 345 58.75 -13.18 -20.49
C PHE A 345 57.46 -12.75 -21.22
N SER A 346 56.63 -13.70 -21.66
CA SER A 346 55.42 -13.40 -22.44
C SER A 346 54.42 -12.51 -21.70
N ASP A 347 54.45 -12.58 -20.37
CA ASP A 347 53.48 -11.90 -19.51
C ASP A 347 54.02 -10.56 -18.98
N VAL A 348 55.23 -10.18 -19.42
CA VAL A 348 55.90 -8.94 -19.03
C VAL A 348 55.27 -7.76 -19.74
N ASN A 349 54.59 -6.93 -18.95
CA ASN A 349 54.13 -5.61 -19.34
C ASN A 349 54.14 -4.69 -18.11
N ALA A 350 54.02 -3.38 -18.33
CA ALA A 350 54.12 -2.41 -17.24
C ALA A 350 53.08 -2.66 -16.13
N SER A 351 51.86 -3.04 -16.51
CA SER A 351 50.77 -3.28 -15.54
C SER A 351 50.96 -4.56 -14.72
N THR A 352 51.44 -5.64 -15.32
CA THR A 352 51.67 -6.92 -14.63
C THR A 352 52.88 -6.84 -13.71
N VAL A 353 53.94 -6.16 -14.13
CA VAL A 353 55.12 -5.87 -13.29
C VAL A 353 54.72 -4.97 -12.11
N LYS A 354 53.92 -3.92 -12.38
CA LYS A 354 53.38 -3.05 -11.34
C LYS A 354 52.55 -3.84 -10.32
N ALA A 355 51.61 -4.66 -10.80
CA ALA A 355 50.77 -5.51 -9.95
C ALA A 355 51.58 -6.53 -9.16
N PHE A 356 52.63 -7.11 -9.75
CA PHE A 356 53.52 -8.05 -9.05
C PHE A 356 54.23 -7.35 -7.91
N LEU A 357 54.86 -6.19 -8.14
CA LEU A 357 55.53 -5.43 -7.09
C LEU A 357 54.53 -4.91 -6.03
N GLU A 358 53.31 -4.55 -6.43
CA GLU A 358 52.23 -4.13 -5.54
C GLU A 358 51.80 -5.21 -4.55
N ASN A 359 51.51 -6.40 -5.06
CA ASN A 359 50.88 -7.46 -4.28
C ASN A 359 51.88 -8.43 -3.62
N ALA A 360 53.04 -8.64 -4.24
CA ALA A 360 54.02 -9.63 -3.80
C ALA A 360 55.00 -9.08 -2.74
N LEU A 361 55.20 -7.76 -2.69
CA LEU A 361 55.99 -7.14 -1.64
C LEU A 361 55.15 -6.89 -0.38
N PRO A 362 55.70 -7.14 0.84
CA PRO A 362 55.08 -6.72 2.08
C PRO A 362 54.67 -5.25 2.05
N LYS A 363 53.52 -4.90 2.66
CA LYS A 363 52.96 -3.54 2.68
C LYS A 363 53.60 -2.63 3.75
N ASP A 364 54.64 -3.11 4.42
CA ASP A 364 55.28 -2.47 5.57
C ASP A 364 56.43 -1.52 5.18
N THR A 365 57.11 -0.97 6.18
CA THR A 365 58.28 -0.09 6.00
C THR A 365 59.47 -0.77 5.31
N VAL A 366 59.46 -2.11 5.21
CA VAL A 366 60.50 -2.89 4.51
C VAL A 366 60.35 -2.77 2.99
N ARG A 367 59.16 -2.43 2.51
CA ARG A 367 58.82 -2.28 1.08
C ARG A 367 59.76 -1.36 0.32
N VAL A 368 60.03 -0.15 0.83
CA VAL A 368 60.92 0.83 0.19
C VAL A 368 62.35 0.28 0.07
N LYS A 369 62.83 -0.44 1.09
CA LYS A 369 64.17 -1.07 1.07
C LYS A 369 64.24 -2.17 0.01
N LEU A 370 63.18 -2.97 -0.14
CA LEU A 370 63.11 -4.00 -1.17
C LEU A 370 63.04 -3.38 -2.57
N LEU A 371 62.21 -2.36 -2.79
CA LEU A 371 62.14 -1.65 -4.08
C LEU A 371 63.48 -1.01 -4.48
N ARG A 372 64.26 -0.47 -3.53
CA ARG A 372 65.63 0.02 -3.82
C ARG A 372 66.56 -1.10 -4.29
N LYS A 373 66.49 -2.28 -3.65
CA LYS A 373 67.26 -3.44 -4.08
C LYS A 373 66.83 -3.91 -5.48
N GLU A 374 65.53 -3.90 -5.76
CA GLU A 374 65.02 -4.23 -7.09
C GLU A 374 65.44 -3.20 -8.15
N CYS A 375 65.39 -1.89 -7.85
CA CYS A 375 65.91 -0.86 -8.76
C CYS A 375 67.38 -1.13 -9.13
N GLN A 376 68.20 -1.49 -8.15
CA GLN A 376 69.60 -1.82 -8.39
C GLN A 376 69.75 -3.06 -9.28
N LYS A 377 68.91 -4.09 -9.12
CA LYS A 377 68.96 -5.29 -9.98
C LYS A 377 68.63 -4.96 -11.44
N TRP A 378 67.66 -4.08 -11.68
CA TRP A 378 67.16 -3.75 -13.02
C TRP A 378 67.82 -2.52 -13.65
N HIS A 379 68.81 -1.91 -13.01
CA HIS A 379 69.51 -0.75 -13.54
C HIS A 379 70.29 -1.11 -14.82
N PRO A 380 70.31 -0.24 -15.86
CA PRO A 380 71.03 -0.49 -17.12
C PRO A 380 72.49 -0.92 -16.94
N ASP A 381 73.21 -0.32 -15.99
CA ASP A 381 74.61 -0.68 -15.69
C ASP A 381 74.77 -2.11 -15.16
N VAL A 382 73.76 -2.63 -14.46
CA VAL A 382 73.76 -3.99 -13.93
C VAL A 382 73.31 -4.97 -15.00
N THR A 383 72.26 -4.65 -15.74
CA THR A 383 71.71 -5.52 -16.79
C THR A 383 72.66 -5.64 -17.99
N GLY A 384 73.38 -4.58 -18.35
CA GLY A 384 74.41 -4.60 -19.38
C GLY A 384 75.60 -5.53 -19.05
N ARG A 385 75.81 -5.86 -17.78
CA ARG A 385 76.83 -6.86 -17.38
C ARG A 385 76.38 -8.30 -17.58
N TRP A 386 75.09 -8.56 -17.77
CA TRP A 386 74.59 -9.92 -18.04
C TRP A 386 74.93 -10.39 -19.46
N SER A 387 75.12 -9.46 -20.40
CA SER A 387 75.35 -9.73 -21.82
C SER A 387 76.75 -10.20 -22.20
N ARG A 388 77.61 -10.56 -21.23
CA ARG A 388 79.00 -10.99 -21.53
C ARG A 388 79.11 -12.29 -22.33
N ALA A 389 78.01 -13.01 -22.55
CA ALA A 389 77.95 -14.26 -23.30
C ALA A 389 77.01 -14.23 -24.54
N GLY A 390 76.28 -13.15 -24.79
CA GLY A 390 75.34 -13.05 -25.93
C GLY A 390 74.65 -11.69 -26.00
N GLU A 391 74.39 -11.20 -27.23
CA GLU A 391 73.70 -9.93 -27.45
C GLU A 391 72.24 -10.04 -27.01
N LEU A 392 71.82 -9.17 -26.08
CA LEU A 392 70.39 -8.95 -25.80
C LEU A 392 69.71 -8.50 -27.09
N THR A 393 68.51 -8.98 -27.34
CA THR A 393 67.64 -8.45 -28.40
C THR A 393 67.12 -7.07 -28.01
N ASP A 394 66.72 -6.26 -28.99
CA ASP A 394 66.11 -4.95 -28.73
C ASP A 394 64.84 -5.05 -27.89
N VAL A 395 64.06 -6.11 -28.10
CA VAL A 395 62.82 -6.35 -27.33
C VAL A 395 63.15 -6.61 -25.85
N GLU A 396 64.18 -7.39 -25.56
CA GLU A 396 64.60 -7.64 -24.17
C GLU A 396 65.14 -6.37 -23.50
N ARG A 397 65.92 -5.54 -24.22
CA ARG A 397 66.36 -4.23 -23.74
C ARG A 397 65.17 -3.33 -23.38
N MET A 398 64.19 -3.22 -24.28
CA MET A 398 62.98 -2.43 -24.04
C MET A 398 62.20 -2.92 -22.81
N MET A 399 62.08 -4.23 -22.60
CA MET A 399 61.42 -4.79 -21.43
C MET A 399 62.17 -4.48 -20.12
N ILE A 400 63.51 -4.60 -20.14
CA ILE A 400 64.37 -4.26 -19.00
C ILE A 400 64.24 -2.77 -18.64
N GLU A 401 64.29 -1.88 -19.63
CA GLU A 401 64.10 -0.45 -19.43
C GLU A 401 62.72 -0.12 -18.86
N MET A 402 61.67 -0.76 -19.40
CA MET A 402 60.30 -0.62 -18.90
C MET A 402 60.21 -1.06 -17.44
N ILE A 403 60.77 -2.22 -17.07
CA ILE A 403 60.79 -2.70 -15.68
C ILE A 403 61.52 -1.70 -14.79
N CYS A 404 62.69 -1.21 -15.21
CA CYS A 404 63.46 -0.21 -14.45
C CYS A 404 62.63 1.05 -14.18
N ARG A 405 61.90 1.57 -15.18
CA ARG A 405 61.00 2.72 -15.01
C ARG A 405 59.88 2.41 -14.01
N VAL A 406 59.18 1.29 -14.17
CA VAL A 406 58.08 0.88 -13.27
C VAL A 406 58.56 0.73 -11.81
N VAL A 407 59.72 0.10 -11.58
CA VAL A 407 60.26 -0.06 -10.21
C VAL A 407 60.66 1.30 -9.62
N THR A 408 61.23 2.19 -10.43
CA THR A 408 61.62 3.54 -10.01
C THR A 408 60.39 4.40 -9.66
N ASP A 409 59.36 4.36 -10.50
CA ASP A 409 58.11 5.07 -10.27
C ASP A 409 57.42 4.60 -8.98
N GLN A 410 57.40 3.27 -8.76
CA GLN A 410 56.90 2.69 -7.51
C GLN A 410 57.71 3.15 -6.31
N LEU A 411 59.05 3.14 -6.40
CA LEU A 411 59.92 3.60 -5.33
C LEU A 411 59.68 5.08 -4.99
N ASN A 412 59.51 5.93 -5.99
CA ASN A 412 59.24 7.36 -5.82
C ASN A 412 57.87 7.58 -5.15
N SER A 413 56.84 6.88 -5.63
CA SER A 413 55.49 6.90 -5.06
C SER A 413 55.49 6.55 -3.56
N TYR A 414 56.15 5.46 -3.16
CA TYR A 414 56.23 5.07 -1.76
C TYR A 414 57.17 5.92 -0.91
N SER A 415 58.14 6.60 -1.52
CA SER A 415 59.06 7.49 -0.80
C SER A 415 58.47 8.89 -0.55
N GLY A 416 57.24 9.16 -1.01
CA GLY A 416 56.60 10.48 -0.90
C GLY A 416 57.29 11.56 -1.73
N LYS A 417 58.20 11.17 -2.64
CA LYS A 417 58.83 12.07 -3.60
C LYS A 417 57.90 12.13 -4.80
N SER A 418 56.95 13.07 -4.77
CA SER A 418 56.11 13.38 -5.94
C SER A 418 57.02 13.58 -7.15
N SER A 419 56.70 12.94 -8.29
CA SER A 419 57.51 13.01 -9.51
C SER A 419 57.39 14.36 -10.24
N GLU A 420 56.76 15.38 -9.64
CA GLU A 420 56.50 16.69 -10.25
C GLU A 420 57.75 17.57 -10.45
N PHE A 421 58.97 17.01 -10.34
CA PHE A 421 60.23 17.76 -10.48
C PHE A 421 61.21 17.18 -11.51
N LEU A 422 60.73 16.35 -12.45
CA LEU A 422 61.41 15.99 -13.69
C LEU A 422 60.48 16.23 -14.86
#